data_AF-A0A3D9VHH7-F1
#
_entry.id   AF-A0A3D9VHH7-F1
#
_cell.length_a   1.000
_cell.length_b   1.000
_cell.length_c   1.000
_cell.angle_alpha   90.00
_cell.angle_beta   90.00
_cell.angle_gamma   90.00
#
_symmetry.space_group_name_H-M   'P 1'
#
loop_
_entity.id
_entity.type
_entity.pdbx_description
1 polymer ?
#
loop_
_entity_poly.entity_id
_entity_poly.type
_entity_poly.pdbx_seq_one_letter_code
_entity_poly.pdbx_strand_id
1 'polypeptide(L)' 'VPYAVQIANKGYKEACLGNTALLKGINTLDGYVTFEAVAEAHSLQYADAKELLEKAPALS' A
#
# COMPACT_ATOMS: atom_id res chain seq x y z
N VAL A 1 7.99 15.71 -8.26
CA VAL A 1 7.29 14.60 -8.97
C VAL A 1 7.99 13.21 -8.87
N PRO A 2 9.01 12.95 -8.03
CA PRO A 2 9.77 11.70 -8.13
C PRO A 2 8.97 10.42 -7.80
N TYR A 3 7.95 10.54 -6.95
CA TYR A 3 7.08 9.42 -6.56
C TYR A 3 6.14 8.98 -7.68
N ALA A 4 5.53 9.93 -8.41
CA ALA A 4 4.62 9.61 -9.51
C ALA A 4 5.36 8.87 -10.64
N VAL A 5 6.58 9.28 -10.98
CA VAL A 5 7.40 8.61 -11.99
C VAL A 5 7.79 7.18 -11.55
N GLN A 6 8.11 6.97 -10.27
CA GLN A 6 8.41 5.64 -9.74
C GLN A 6 7.21 4.70 -9.86
N ILE A 7 6.02 5.17 -9.47
CA ILE A 7 4.79 4.40 -9.56
C ILE A 7 4.45 4.10 -11.03
N ALA A 8 4.60 5.08 -11.93
CA ALA A 8 4.32 4.89 -13.35
C ALA A 8 5.26 3.85 -13.98
N ASN A 9 6.54 3.87 -13.65
CA ASN A 9 7.54 2.97 -14.24
C ASN A 9 7.51 1.55 -13.68
N LYS A 10 7.16 1.38 -12.39
CA LYS A 10 7.26 0.08 -11.69
C LYS A 10 5.90 -0.54 -11.35
N GLY A 11 4.81 0.20 -11.52
CA GLY A 11 3.55 -0.11 -10.87
C GLY A 11 3.59 0.14 -9.36
N TYR A 12 2.42 0.24 -8.73
CA TYR A 12 2.31 0.61 -7.32
C TYR A 12 2.95 -0.43 -6.38
N LYS A 13 2.81 -1.73 -6.67
CA LYS A 13 3.32 -2.81 -5.82
C LYS A 13 4.84 -2.77 -5.70
N GLU A 14 5.55 -2.84 -6.82
CA GLU A 14 7.02 -2.81 -6.80
C GLU A 14 7.55 -1.44 -6.33
N ALA A 15 6.91 -0.33 -6.73
CA ALA A 15 7.31 1.00 -6.26
C ALA A 15 7.22 1.13 -4.73
N CYS A 16 6.16 0.63 -4.11
CA CYS A 16 5.97 0.71 -2.66
C CYS A 16 6.89 -0.25 -1.91
N LEU A 17 7.03 -1.51 -2.36
CA LEU A 17 7.94 -2.47 -1.73
C LEU A 17 9.42 -2.03 -1.80
N GLY A 18 9.79 -1.28 -2.85
CA GLY A 18 11.14 -0.73 -3.01
C GLY A 18 11.37 0.66 -2.37
N ASN A 19 10.35 1.30 -1.80
CA ASN A 19 10.46 2.66 -1.26
C ASN A 19 9.56 2.83 -0.02
N THR A 20 10.20 2.86 1.16
CA THR A 20 9.52 2.98 2.45
C THR A 20 8.62 4.22 2.56
N ALA A 21 8.94 5.33 1.89
CA ALA A 21 8.10 6.52 1.92
C ALA A 21 6.80 6.32 1.15
N LEU A 22 6.85 5.61 0.01
CA LEU A 22 5.67 5.22 -0.75
C LEU A 22 4.84 4.18 0.00
N LEU A 23 5.48 3.16 0.57
CA LEU A 23 4.81 2.13 1.36
C LEU A 23 3.98 2.72 2.51
N LYS A 24 4.59 3.62 3.29
CA LYS A 24 3.91 4.30 4.41
C LYS A 24 2.80 5.26 3.95
N GLY A 25 2.72 5.59 2.66
CA GLY A 25 1.70 6.45 2.10
C GLY A 25 0.40 5.73 1.72
N ILE A 26 0.37 4.39 1.75
CA ILE A 26 -0.84 3.61 1.47
C ILE A 26 -1.77 3.68 2.69
N ASN A 27 -3.02 4.11 2.48
CA ASN A 27 -4.07 4.12 3.51
C ASN A 27 -5.18 3.10 3.26
N THR A 28 -5.33 2.62 2.02
CA THR A 28 -6.33 1.60 1.65
C THR A 28 -5.76 0.69 0.57
N LEU A 29 -6.01 -0.61 0.68
CA LEU A 29 -5.61 -1.60 -0.32
C LEU A 29 -6.47 -2.86 -0.20
N ASP A 30 -6.91 -3.42 -1.32
CA ASP A 30 -7.66 -4.69 -1.40
C ASP A 30 -8.86 -4.80 -0.44
N GLY A 31 -9.56 -3.67 -0.23
CA GLY A 31 -10.73 -3.58 0.66
C GLY A 31 -10.42 -3.31 2.14
N TYR A 32 -9.13 -3.22 2.51
CA TYR A 32 -8.69 -2.94 3.88
C TYR A 32 -8.23 -1.49 4.06
N VAL A 33 -8.34 -1.00 5.29
CA VAL A 33 -7.62 0.18 5.75
C VAL A 33 -6.22 -0.26 6.20
N THR A 34 -5.18 0.43 5.74
CA THR A 34 -3.78 0.09 6.02
C THR A 34 -3.09 1.08 6.96
N PHE A 35 -3.85 2.01 7.52
CA PHE A 35 -3.40 2.93 8.56
C PHE A 35 -4.15 2.63 9.87
N GLU A 36 -3.44 2.08 10.84
CA GLU A 36 -4.01 1.47 12.05
C GLU A 36 -4.91 2.44 12.83
N ALA A 37 -4.45 3.67 13.10
CA ALA A 37 -5.24 4.64 13.86
C ALA A 37 -6.53 5.09 13.14
N VAL A 38 -6.57 5.03 11.80
CA VAL A 38 -7.80 5.32 11.03
C VAL A 38 -8.75 4.13 11.13
N ALA A 39 -8.23 2.90 11.02
CA ALA A 39 -9.05 1.70 11.20
C ALA A 39 -9.69 1.65 12.59
N GLU A 40 -8.91 1.94 13.64
CA GLU A 40 -9.39 2.01 15.02
C GLU A 40 -10.46 3.08 15.22
N ALA A 41 -10.20 4.32 14.79
CA ALA A 41 -11.12 5.45 14.96
C ALA A 41 -12.49 5.22 14.30
N HIS A 42 -12.55 4.39 13.26
CA HIS A 42 -13.76 4.12 12.49
C HIS A 42 -14.29 2.69 12.67
N SER A 43 -13.72 1.88 13.58
CA SER A 43 -14.10 0.47 13.78
C SER A 43 -14.08 -0.35 12.48
N LEU A 44 -13.08 -0.10 11.63
CA LEU A 44 -12.85 -0.80 10.37
C LEU A 44 -11.77 -1.88 10.52
N GLN A 45 -11.71 -2.82 9.59
CA GLN A 45 -10.64 -3.83 9.57
C GLN A 45 -9.32 -3.20 9.12
N TYR A 46 -8.28 -3.41 9.93
CA TYR A 46 -6.89 -3.10 9.60
C TYR A 46 -6.22 -4.29 8.93
N ALA A 47 -5.40 -4.03 7.92
CA ALA A 47 -4.41 -4.97 7.42
C ALA A 47 -3.11 -4.23 7.03
N ASP A 48 -1.96 -4.85 7.31
CA ASP A 48 -0.68 -4.25 6.98
C ASP A 48 -0.48 -4.14 5.45
N ALA A 49 -0.10 -2.95 4.98
CA ALA A 49 0.07 -2.69 3.56
C ALA A 49 1.16 -3.57 2.91
N LYS A 50 2.25 -3.84 3.62
CA LYS A 50 3.36 -4.65 3.09
C LYS A 50 2.92 -6.09 2.91
N GLU A 51 2.23 -6.65 3.91
CA GLU A 51 1.69 -8.01 3.80
C GLU A 51 0.70 -8.17 2.65
N LEU A 52 -0.21 -7.22 2.46
CA LEU A 52 -1.16 -7.23 1.34
C LEU A 52 -0.44 -7.20 -0.01
N LEU A 53 0.56 -6.31 -0.15
CA LEU A 53 1.36 -6.22 -1.38
C LEU A 53 2.16 -7.50 -1.65
N GLU A 54 2.72 -8.15 -0.63
CA GLU A 54 3.48 -9.39 -0.80
C GLU A 54 2.56 -10.58 -1.18
N LYS A 55 1.34 -10.64 -0.61
CA LYS A 55 0.33 -11.68 -0.88
C LYS A 55 -0.39 -11.50 -2.22
N ALA A 56 -0.45 -10.27 -2.76
CA ALA A 56 -1.14 -10.00 -4.01
C ALA A 56 -0.52 -10.82 -5.17
N PRO A 57 -1.34 -11.52 -5.99
CA PRO A 57 -0.82 -12.21 -7.17
C PRO A 57 -0.09 -11.22 -8.09
N ALA A 58 0.94 -11.69 -8.79
CA ALA A 58 1.50 -10.92 -9.88
C ALA A 58 0.38 -10.69 -10.90
N LEU A 59 0.14 -9.42 -11.25
CA LEU A 59 -0.74 -9.08 -12.38
C LEU A 59 -0.11 -9.74 -13.61
N SER A 60 -0.80 -10.75 -14.14
CA SER A 60 -0.46 -11.45 -15.39
C SER A 60 -0.65 -10.57 -16.60
#